data_AF-A0A5E4PET7-F1
#
_entry.id   AF-A0A5E4PET7-F1
#
_cell.length_a   1.000
_cell.length_b   1.000
_cell.length_c   1.000
_cell.angle_alpha   90.00
_cell.angle_beta   90.00
_cell.angle_gamma   90.00
#
_symmetry.space_group_name_H-M   'P 1'
#
loop_
_entity.id
_entity.type
_entity.pdbx_description
1 polymer ?
#
loop_
_entity_poly.entity_id
_entity_poly.type
_entity_poly.pdbx_seq_one_letter_code
_entity_poly.pdbx_strand_id
1 'polypeptide(L)'
;MSHSRKNESFNEDFAENVILVSSVQSESAMNFLISDPSYEGLVAEVLSNELDPATVVFERTEHFIKNDGTIASHLNFTANQYASAFVDRPHMHWTWNGLVHANSGGDWETARIAYLEPLSEFAHVFSCAPYDTMVVGSHTLSRRSIILVPMEILNSLKKKMERYEGEIIGYDPKKMSLRQAVATIIQDKFPHAFRLVNKNKTDICTLSVSDGKRNIDISVCSHHDYNQACGYFNAYYIKTEDEEIELMDSPSTIRLAEYREYTQGRHVGLHHGSATDIESHASFKKLKAVSEHPESAIAKNMSVLVGAKGAKFIPGLLSVEAYHKYEDLQRYHKGTGLRHYADYLVKKAMIADCRSIHFELGMDGSLKSEQLKSIIDDHYEELLNNLAAVATSGSKSDLLAYRKSLLDAYMKVLGIRELKIAADPSISASSRRTSVVPAAGPALPAAGNVRVSRSGHSFWSTNRLAVGIGALVAGGLIVGAAYLLRNRNSG
;
A
#
# COMPACT_ATOMS: atom_id res chain seq x y z
N MET A 1 39.80 -20.02 10.64
CA MET A 1 39.96 -18.54 10.55
C MET A 1 39.41 -17.94 9.23
N SER A 2 38.61 -18.65 8.41
CA SER A 2 38.10 -18.13 7.12
C SER A 2 36.59 -17.84 7.07
N HIS A 3 35.81 -18.13 8.11
CA HIS A 3 34.37 -17.85 8.11
C HIS A 3 34.00 -16.42 8.54
N SER A 4 34.81 -15.72 9.36
CA SER A 4 34.42 -14.37 9.81
C SER A 4 34.61 -13.28 8.74
N ARG A 5 35.62 -13.41 7.86
CA ARG A 5 35.86 -12.44 6.77
C ARG A 5 34.88 -12.55 5.60
N LYS A 6 34.33 -13.75 5.32
CA LYS A 6 33.32 -13.92 4.26
C LYS A 6 31.96 -13.33 4.68
N ASN A 7 31.57 -13.49 5.95
CA ASN A 7 30.34 -12.89 6.48
C ASN A 7 30.41 -11.35 6.55
N GLU A 8 31.59 -10.76 6.81
CA GLU A 8 31.74 -9.29 6.78
C GLU A 8 31.48 -8.71 5.36
N SER A 9 31.92 -9.39 4.29
CA SER A 9 31.68 -8.90 2.91
C SER A 9 30.23 -9.04 2.44
N PHE A 10 29.48 -10.01 2.96
CA PHE A 10 28.07 -10.21 2.59
C PHE A 10 27.18 -9.11 3.19
N ASN A 11 27.58 -8.55 4.34
CA ASN A 11 26.79 -7.57 5.08
C ASN A 11 26.90 -6.16 4.47
N GLU A 12 28.06 -5.77 3.94
CA GLU A 12 28.28 -4.46 3.32
C GLU A 12 27.55 -4.30 1.97
N ASP A 13 27.34 -5.39 1.23
CA ASP A 13 26.75 -5.37 -0.12
C ASP A 13 25.35 -6.04 -0.21
N PHE A 14 24.75 -6.44 0.91
CA PHE A 14 23.47 -7.17 0.89
C PHE A 14 22.37 -6.44 0.12
N ALA A 15 22.16 -5.15 0.39
CA ALA A 15 21.13 -4.35 -0.28
C ALA A 15 21.47 -4.05 -1.75
N GLU A 16 22.75 -4.08 -2.13
CA GLU A 16 23.18 -3.92 -3.52
C GLU A 16 22.96 -5.20 -4.34
N ASN A 17 23.11 -6.36 -3.70
CA ASN A 17 22.97 -7.67 -4.34
C ASN A 17 21.52 -8.21 -4.33
N VAL A 18 20.58 -7.50 -3.71
CA VAL A 18 19.14 -7.79 -3.81
C VAL A 18 18.52 -6.83 -4.81
N ILE A 19 18.09 -7.35 -5.96
CA ILE A 19 17.31 -6.61 -6.95
C ILE A 19 15.84 -6.84 -6.66
N LEU A 20 15.11 -5.80 -6.29
CA LEU A 20 13.68 -5.87 -6.12
C LEU A 20 13.00 -5.89 -7.49
N VAL A 21 12.06 -6.83 -7.67
CA VAL A 21 11.26 -6.98 -8.88
C VAL A 21 9.78 -6.84 -8.54
N SER A 22 9.08 -5.97 -9.25
CA SER A 22 7.62 -5.84 -9.19
C SER A 22 7.05 -5.96 -10.60
N SER A 23 6.01 -6.77 -10.79
CA SER A 23 5.37 -6.98 -12.09
C SER A 23 3.95 -6.42 -12.15
N VAL A 24 3.53 -5.99 -13.34
CA VAL A 24 2.17 -5.50 -13.60
C VAL A 24 1.36 -6.60 -14.28
N GLN A 25 0.32 -7.07 -13.59
CA GLN A 25 -0.61 -8.08 -14.11
C GLN A 25 -1.77 -7.41 -14.87
N SER A 26 -2.13 -7.96 -16.03
CA SER A 26 -3.18 -7.42 -16.90
C SER A 26 -4.54 -7.33 -16.22
N GLU A 27 -4.92 -8.33 -15.42
CA GLU A 27 -6.20 -8.30 -14.71
C GLU A 27 -6.23 -7.31 -13.56
N SER A 28 -5.14 -7.18 -12.79
CA SER A 28 -5.04 -6.16 -11.75
C SER A 28 -5.14 -4.77 -12.36
N ALA A 29 -4.49 -4.57 -13.52
CA ALA A 29 -4.56 -3.30 -14.25
C ALA A 29 -5.99 -3.01 -14.73
N MET A 30 -6.68 -4.01 -15.27
CA MET A 30 -8.06 -3.85 -15.75
C MET A 30 -9.07 -3.66 -14.63
N ASN A 31 -8.97 -4.43 -13.54
CA ASN A 31 -9.86 -4.26 -12.38
C ASN A 31 -9.74 -2.85 -11.80
N PHE A 32 -8.53 -2.30 -11.78
CA PHE A 32 -8.31 -0.92 -11.37
C PHE A 32 -9.07 0.06 -12.27
N LEU A 33 -8.91 -0.03 -13.60
CA LEU A 33 -9.60 0.90 -14.51
C LEU A 33 -11.13 0.80 -14.45
N ILE A 34 -11.67 -0.42 -14.33
CA ILE A 34 -13.12 -0.63 -14.22
C ILE A 34 -13.67 0.03 -12.95
N SER A 35 -12.86 0.13 -11.89
CA SER A 35 -13.27 0.75 -10.62
C SER A 35 -13.21 2.27 -10.63
N ASP A 36 -12.57 2.88 -11.64
CA ASP A 36 -12.40 4.33 -11.75
C ASP A 36 -13.16 4.88 -12.98
N PRO A 37 -14.30 5.57 -12.77
CA PRO A 37 -15.14 6.09 -13.85
C PRO A 37 -14.42 7.05 -14.79
N SER A 38 -13.31 7.66 -14.37
CA SER A 38 -12.53 8.56 -15.23
C SER A 38 -11.87 7.82 -16.42
N TYR A 39 -11.80 6.50 -16.37
CA TYR A 39 -11.22 5.66 -17.42
C TYR A 39 -12.25 4.86 -18.24
N GLU A 40 -13.55 5.09 -18.10
CA GLU A 40 -14.60 4.35 -18.84
C GLU A 40 -14.34 4.29 -20.35
N GLY A 41 -13.94 5.42 -20.96
CA GLY A 41 -13.61 5.48 -22.38
C GLY A 41 -12.39 4.64 -22.76
N LEU A 42 -11.36 4.63 -21.91
CA LEU A 42 -10.18 3.79 -22.11
C LEU A 42 -10.52 2.30 -21.92
N VAL A 43 -11.36 1.96 -20.94
CA VAL A 43 -11.83 0.58 -20.72
C VAL A 43 -12.56 0.08 -21.97
N ALA A 44 -13.46 0.88 -22.55
CA ALA A 44 -14.16 0.51 -23.77
C ALA A 44 -13.21 0.26 -24.96
N GLU A 45 -12.14 1.06 -25.09
CA GLU A 45 -11.11 0.89 -26.11
C GLU A 45 -10.21 -0.34 -25.87
N VAL A 46 -9.82 -0.60 -24.61
CA VAL A 46 -9.01 -1.79 -24.28
C VAL A 46 -9.79 -3.07 -24.56
N LEU A 47 -11.09 -3.09 -24.26
CA LEU A 47 -11.95 -4.24 -24.56
C LEU A 47 -12.21 -4.47 -26.05
N SER A 48 -11.95 -3.46 -26.92
CA SER A 48 -12.16 -3.55 -28.36
C SER A 48 -10.87 -3.79 -29.18
N ASN A 49 -9.69 -3.60 -28.58
CA ASN A 49 -8.38 -3.83 -29.21
C ASN A 49 -7.81 -5.21 -28.88
N GLU A 50 -7.04 -5.81 -29.80
CA GLU A 50 -6.34 -7.10 -29.59
C GLU A 50 -5.02 -6.98 -28.79
N LEU A 51 -4.75 -5.84 -28.17
CA LEU A 51 -3.54 -5.61 -27.37
C LEU A 51 -3.72 -6.07 -25.93
N ASP A 52 -2.63 -6.47 -25.28
CA ASP A 52 -2.65 -6.82 -23.86
C ASP A 52 -3.11 -5.62 -23.01
N PRO A 53 -4.13 -5.79 -22.15
CA PRO A 53 -4.65 -4.71 -21.35
C PRO A 53 -3.61 -4.03 -20.44
N ALA A 54 -2.73 -4.77 -19.74
CA ALA A 54 -1.69 -4.14 -18.92
C ALA A 54 -0.83 -3.19 -19.73
N THR A 55 -0.46 -3.60 -20.94
CA THR A 55 0.37 -2.83 -21.86
C THR A 55 -0.28 -1.51 -22.25
N VAL A 56 -1.54 -1.54 -22.71
CA VAL A 56 -2.28 -0.33 -23.13
C VAL A 56 -2.53 0.60 -21.94
N VAL A 57 -2.91 0.04 -20.79
CA VAL A 57 -3.20 0.80 -19.58
C VAL A 57 -1.95 1.46 -19.03
N PHE A 58 -0.84 0.75 -19.01
CA PHE A 58 0.45 1.27 -18.55
C PHE A 58 0.95 2.41 -19.44
N GLU A 59 0.83 2.26 -20.76
CA GLU A 59 1.18 3.32 -21.71
C GLU A 59 0.31 4.57 -21.51
N ARG A 60 -0.99 4.40 -21.30
CA ARG A 60 -1.96 5.51 -21.39
C ARG A 60 -2.37 6.14 -20.06
N THR A 61 -1.95 5.58 -18.94
CA THR A 61 -2.32 6.11 -17.61
C THR A 61 -1.10 6.50 -16.79
N GLU A 62 -1.25 7.49 -15.91
CA GLU A 62 -0.21 7.87 -14.93
C GLU A 62 -0.37 7.13 -13.60
N HIS A 63 -1.33 6.19 -13.52
CA HIS A 63 -1.65 5.49 -12.29
C HIS A 63 -0.61 4.42 -11.93
N PHE A 64 -0.14 3.68 -12.93
CA PHE A 64 0.89 2.63 -12.74
C PHE A 64 2.28 3.23 -12.65
N ILE A 65 2.60 4.16 -13.55
CA ILE A 65 3.85 4.91 -13.56
C ILE A 65 3.63 6.33 -14.10
N LYS A 66 4.26 7.30 -13.44
CA LYS A 66 4.33 8.69 -13.91
C LYS A 66 5.48 8.87 -14.89
N ASN A 67 5.47 9.99 -15.62
CA ASN A 67 6.48 10.31 -16.62
C ASN A 67 7.90 10.50 -16.04
N ASP A 68 8.00 10.72 -14.72
CA ASP A 68 9.25 10.81 -13.96
C ASP A 68 9.72 9.46 -13.38
N GLY A 69 9.03 8.35 -13.70
CA GLY A 69 9.35 7.03 -13.14
C GLY A 69 8.75 6.78 -11.74
N THR A 70 7.92 7.69 -11.21
CA THR A 70 7.23 7.45 -9.94
C THR A 70 6.15 6.41 -10.09
N ILE A 71 6.30 5.31 -9.36
CA ILE A 71 5.37 4.20 -9.28
C ILE A 71 4.54 4.29 -7.99
N ALA A 72 3.31 3.79 -8.08
CA ALA A 72 2.33 3.82 -6.99
C ALA A 72 2.16 5.22 -6.37
N SER A 73 2.09 6.26 -7.21
CA SER A 73 2.00 7.66 -6.77
C SER A 73 0.77 7.98 -5.91
N HIS A 74 -0.30 7.19 -6.07
CA HIS A 74 -1.49 7.23 -5.22
C HIS A 74 -1.20 6.86 -3.76
N LEU A 75 -0.04 6.25 -3.47
CA LEU A 75 0.44 5.93 -2.12
C LEU A 75 1.26 7.04 -1.47
N ASN A 76 1.41 8.20 -2.12
CA ASN A 76 2.10 9.33 -1.51
C ASN A 76 1.22 9.97 -0.42
N PHE A 77 1.48 9.60 0.84
CA PHE A 77 0.67 10.05 1.98
C PHE A 77 0.66 11.57 2.14
N THR A 78 1.80 12.22 1.94
CA THR A 78 1.93 13.67 2.06
C THR A 78 1.09 14.38 1.00
N ALA A 79 1.13 13.91 -0.24
CA ALA A 79 0.32 14.47 -1.33
C ALA A 79 -1.18 14.24 -1.12
N ASN A 80 -1.56 13.11 -0.49
CA ASN A 80 -2.96 12.73 -0.28
C ASN A 80 -3.54 13.14 1.09
N GLN A 81 -2.74 13.79 1.95
CA GLN A 81 -3.11 14.12 3.32
C GLN A 81 -4.44 14.89 3.42
N TYR A 82 -4.63 15.86 2.53
CA TYR A 82 -5.76 16.78 2.51
C TYR A 82 -6.76 16.53 1.37
N ALA A 83 -6.47 15.56 0.51
CA ALA A 83 -7.40 15.11 -0.52
C ALA A 83 -8.59 14.36 0.11
N SER A 84 -9.69 14.22 -0.62
CA SER A 84 -10.80 13.33 -0.24
C SER A 84 -10.39 11.86 -0.28
N ALA A 85 -9.48 11.51 -1.19
CA ALA A 85 -8.89 10.18 -1.31
C ALA A 85 -8.31 9.68 0.01
N PHE A 86 -8.44 8.37 0.25
CA PHE A 86 -7.91 7.72 1.43
C PHE A 86 -7.08 6.51 1.05
N VAL A 87 -5.78 6.56 1.33
CA VAL A 87 -4.85 5.45 1.06
C VAL A 87 -5.09 4.33 2.07
N ASP A 88 -5.66 3.20 1.60
CA ASP A 88 -6.05 2.04 2.40
C ASP A 88 -5.04 0.89 2.37
N ARG A 89 -4.29 0.72 1.26
CA ARG A 89 -3.21 -0.27 1.11
C ARG A 89 -1.94 0.35 0.53
N PRO A 90 -0.96 0.73 1.35
CA PRO A 90 0.26 1.35 0.85
C PRO A 90 1.31 0.34 0.41
N HIS A 91 0.91 -0.68 -0.32
CA HIS A 91 1.71 -1.89 -0.46
C HIS A 91 1.79 -2.30 -1.92
N MET A 92 2.80 -1.79 -2.62
CA MET A 92 3.30 -2.47 -3.80
C MET A 92 4.29 -3.53 -3.35
N HIS A 93 4.11 -4.73 -3.89
CA HIS A 93 4.88 -5.88 -3.49
C HIS A 93 6.07 -6.05 -4.42
N TRP A 94 7.23 -6.24 -3.81
CA TRP A 94 8.48 -6.44 -4.51
C TRP A 94 9.09 -7.74 -4.06
N THR A 95 9.59 -8.51 -4.99
CA THR A 95 10.21 -9.78 -4.68
C THR A 95 11.67 -9.76 -5.06
N TRP A 96 12.46 -10.68 -4.50
CA TRP A 96 13.90 -10.62 -4.72
C TRP A 96 14.31 -11.32 -5.99
N ASN A 97 15.08 -10.63 -6.82
CA ASN A 97 15.72 -11.14 -8.01
C ASN A 97 14.67 -11.82 -8.90
N GLY A 98 14.87 -13.10 -9.26
CA GLY A 98 13.88 -13.86 -10.03
C GLY A 98 12.87 -14.66 -9.19
N LEU A 99 12.75 -14.42 -7.87
CA LEU A 99 11.62 -14.93 -7.09
C LEU A 99 10.39 -14.18 -7.57
N VAL A 100 9.77 -14.58 -8.67
CA VAL A 100 8.61 -13.84 -9.18
C VAL A 100 7.36 -14.42 -8.52
N HIS A 101 6.88 -13.78 -7.45
CA HIS A 101 5.68 -14.22 -6.73
C HIS A 101 4.42 -13.62 -7.34
N ALA A 102 3.38 -14.46 -7.43
CA ALA A 102 2.04 -14.03 -7.77
C ALA A 102 1.44 -13.22 -6.61
N ASN A 103 1.54 -11.89 -6.65
CA ASN A 103 0.76 -11.07 -5.75
C ASN A 103 -0.70 -11.01 -6.23
N SER A 104 -1.65 -11.13 -5.30
CA SER A 104 -3.04 -10.69 -5.50
C SER A 104 -3.85 -11.41 -6.58
N GLY A 105 -3.66 -12.72 -6.75
CA GLY A 105 -4.62 -13.59 -7.44
C GLY A 105 -4.46 -13.72 -8.95
N GLY A 106 -3.37 -13.21 -9.53
CA GLY A 106 -2.97 -13.52 -10.90
C GLY A 106 -1.69 -14.35 -10.96
N ASP A 107 -1.54 -15.07 -12.06
CA ASP A 107 -0.34 -15.82 -12.37
C ASP A 107 0.70 -14.87 -12.97
N TRP A 108 1.88 -14.80 -12.36
CA TRP A 108 2.96 -13.94 -12.83
C TRP A 108 3.38 -14.28 -14.28
N GLU A 109 3.18 -15.52 -14.74
CA GLU A 109 3.43 -15.94 -16.13
C GLU A 109 2.64 -15.10 -17.16
N THR A 110 1.55 -14.46 -16.72
CA THR A 110 0.71 -13.61 -17.56
C THR A 110 1.09 -12.13 -17.53
N ALA A 111 2.01 -11.72 -16.66
CA ALA A 111 2.49 -10.35 -16.61
C ALA A 111 3.34 -10.02 -17.84
N ARG A 112 3.22 -8.78 -18.32
CA ARG A 112 3.97 -8.28 -19.49
C ARG A 112 5.01 -7.22 -19.14
N ILE A 113 4.93 -6.64 -17.95
CA ILE A 113 5.76 -5.50 -17.54
C ILE A 113 6.37 -5.79 -16.17
N ALA A 114 7.64 -5.43 -16.00
CA ALA A 114 8.34 -5.48 -14.72
C ALA A 114 9.16 -4.22 -14.45
N TYR A 115 9.27 -3.86 -13.18
CA TYR A 115 10.23 -2.90 -12.65
C TYR A 115 11.31 -3.67 -11.89
N LEU A 116 12.56 -3.33 -12.11
CA LEU A 116 13.71 -3.92 -11.44
C LEU A 116 14.56 -2.81 -10.85
N GLU A 117 14.94 -2.91 -9.58
CA GLU A 117 15.78 -1.90 -8.93
C GLU A 117 16.55 -2.49 -7.73
N PRO A 118 17.83 -2.13 -7.52
CA PRO A 118 18.56 -2.54 -6.33
C PRO A 118 17.86 -2.09 -5.04
N LEU A 119 17.80 -2.96 -4.04
CA LEU A 119 17.21 -2.68 -2.74
C LEU A 119 17.86 -1.46 -2.06
N SER A 120 19.14 -1.23 -2.31
CA SER A 120 19.88 -0.07 -1.80
C SER A 120 19.33 1.29 -2.23
N GLU A 121 18.57 1.36 -3.34
CA GLU A 121 17.94 2.59 -3.82
C GLU A 121 16.60 2.88 -3.10
N PHE A 122 16.08 1.95 -2.28
CA PHE A 122 14.82 2.13 -1.58
C PHE A 122 15.01 2.80 -0.22
N ALA A 123 14.48 4.02 -0.09
CA ALA A 123 14.51 4.76 1.16
C ALA A 123 13.35 4.41 2.14
N HIS A 124 12.28 3.75 1.69
CA HIS A 124 11.03 3.58 2.45
C HIS A 124 10.44 2.17 2.34
N VAL A 125 11.13 1.20 2.94
CA VAL A 125 10.63 -0.17 3.05
C VAL A 125 9.79 -0.31 4.32
N PHE A 126 8.48 -0.48 4.16
CA PHE A 126 7.51 -0.60 5.26
C PHE A 126 7.60 -1.95 5.95
N SER A 127 7.61 -3.02 5.17
CA SER A 127 7.75 -4.38 5.70
C SER A 127 8.63 -5.26 4.85
N CYS A 128 9.18 -6.25 5.55
CA CYS A 128 9.94 -7.35 4.99
C CYS A 128 9.23 -8.63 5.41
N ALA A 129 8.57 -9.30 4.47
CA ALA A 129 8.01 -10.61 4.75
C ALA A 129 9.13 -11.64 4.88
N PRO A 130 9.02 -12.64 5.78
CA PRO A 130 10.01 -13.70 5.87
C PRO A 130 10.23 -14.44 4.54
N TYR A 131 9.19 -14.49 3.71
CA TYR A 131 9.21 -15.00 2.34
C TYR A 131 9.49 -13.87 1.33
N ASP A 132 10.73 -13.34 1.32
CA ASP A 132 11.36 -12.55 0.23
C ASP A 132 10.58 -11.41 -0.43
N THR A 133 9.46 -11.03 0.16
CA THR A 133 8.58 -9.99 -0.35
C THR A 133 8.79 -8.75 0.49
N MET A 134 9.17 -7.66 -0.16
CA MET A 134 9.23 -6.33 0.43
C MET A 134 7.99 -5.54 0.05
N VAL A 135 7.60 -4.68 0.98
CA VAL A 135 6.45 -3.82 0.79
C VAL A 135 6.87 -2.38 0.95
N VAL A 136 6.60 -1.58 -0.06
CA VAL A 136 7.02 -0.18 -0.15
C VAL A 136 5.85 0.72 -0.55
N GLY A 137 5.96 1.99 -0.21
CA GLY A 137 5.01 3.03 -0.60
C GLY A 137 5.25 3.56 -2.01
N SER A 138 4.84 4.80 -2.25
CA SER A 138 5.21 5.49 -3.48
C SER A 138 6.73 5.61 -3.57
N HIS A 139 7.27 5.29 -4.74
CA HIS A 139 8.71 5.26 -4.97
C HIS A 139 9.01 5.84 -6.35
N THR A 140 10.06 6.64 -6.44
CA THR A 140 10.57 7.16 -7.73
C THR A 140 11.78 6.32 -8.09
N LEU A 141 11.64 5.56 -9.18
CA LEU A 141 12.67 4.70 -9.72
C LEU A 141 13.97 5.50 -10.01
N SER A 142 15.10 5.00 -9.53
CA SER A 142 16.42 5.64 -9.67
C SER A 142 17.00 5.52 -11.08
N ARG A 143 18.16 6.13 -11.31
CA ARG A 143 18.94 5.91 -12.53
C ARG A 143 19.45 4.47 -12.71
N ARG A 144 19.42 3.64 -11.66
CA ARG A 144 19.89 2.24 -11.69
C ARG A 144 18.75 1.25 -11.92
N SER A 145 17.51 1.72 -11.99
CA SER A 145 16.38 0.85 -12.25
C SER A 145 16.22 0.52 -13.74
N ILE A 146 15.50 -0.56 -13.98
CA ILE A 146 15.12 -1.02 -15.32
C ILE A 146 13.62 -1.22 -15.37
N ILE A 147 13.00 -0.69 -16.42
CA ILE A 147 11.61 -1.00 -16.79
C ILE A 147 11.66 -1.94 -17.98
N LEU A 148 11.14 -3.13 -17.81
CA LEU A 148 11.10 -4.16 -18.83
C LEU A 148 9.69 -4.26 -19.42
N VAL A 149 9.58 -4.09 -20.74
CA VAL A 149 8.30 -4.02 -21.46
C VAL A 149 8.32 -4.80 -22.78
N PRO A 150 7.18 -5.14 -23.38
CA PRO A 150 7.15 -5.67 -24.74
C PRO A 150 7.77 -4.68 -25.75
N MET A 151 8.52 -5.19 -26.73
CA MET A 151 9.16 -4.36 -27.77
C MET A 151 8.17 -3.44 -28.50
N GLU A 152 6.91 -3.87 -28.61
CA GLU A 152 5.81 -3.16 -29.27
C GLU A 152 5.53 -1.78 -28.68
N ILE A 153 5.76 -1.58 -27.38
CA ILE A 153 5.51 -0.30 -26.67
C ILE A 153 6.79 0.42 -26.23
N LEU A 154 7.97 -0.13 -26.53
CA LEU A 154 9.24 0.42 -26.05
C LEU A 154 9.42 1.89 -26.43
N ASN A 155 9.17 2.23 -27.69
CA ASN A 155 9.44 3.57 -28.21
C ASN A 155 8.43 4.61 -27.72
N SER A 156 7.15 4.24 -27.65
CA SER A 156 6.12 5.14 -27.15
C SER A 156 6.29 5.42 -25.66
N LEU A 157 6.65 4.40 -24.89
CA LEU A 157 6.95 4.54 -23.48
C LEU A 157 8.21 5.38 -23.22
N LYS A 158 9.30 5.17 -23.97
CA LYS A 158 10.51 6.02 -23.88
C LYS A 158 10.20 7.48 -24.14
N LYS A 159 9.31 7.76 -25.10
CA LYS A 159 8.87 9.12 -25.40
C LYS A 159 8.02 9.70 -24.27
N LYS A 160 7.12 8.91 -23.67
CA LYS A 160 6.31 9.32 -22.52
C LYS A 160 7.18 9.63 -21.30
N MET A 161 8.18 8.78 -21.05
CA MET A 161 9.03 8.83 -19.86
C MET A 161 10.35 9.58 -20.13
N GLU A 162 10.29 10.73 -20.81
CA GLU A 162 11.49 11.49 -21.19
C GLU A 162 12.32 11.96 -19.98
N ARG A 163 11.71 12.03 -18.79
CA ARG A 163 12.35 12.49 -17.54
C ARG A 163 12.88 11.35 -16.67
N TYR A 164 12.59 10.09 -17.03
CA TYR A 164 13.07 8.94 -16.29
C TYR A 164 14.54 8.69 -16.62
N GLU A 165 15.37 8.63 -15.59
CA GLU A 165 16.83 8.53 -15.74
C GLU A 165 17.35 7.09 -15.87
N GLY A 166 16.54 6.08 -15.55
CA GLY A 166 16.91 4.67 -15.66
C GLY A 166 16.74 4.11 -17.08
N GLU A 167 16.89 2.79 -17.21
CA GLU A 167 16.78 2.13 -18.51
C GLU A 167 15.36 1.62 -18.77
N ILE A 168 14.88 1.75 -20.03
CA ILE A 168 13.68 1.05 -20.51
C ILE A 168 14.11 0.06 -21.59
N ILE A 169 13.87 -1.22 -21.35
CA ILE A 169 14.32 -2.32 -22.19
C ILE A 169 13.12 -3.08 -22.74
N GLY A 170 13.16 -3.36 -24.05
CA GLY A 170 12.13 -4.14 -24.74
C GLY A 170 12.50 -5.62 -24.80
N TYR A 171 11.54 -6.51 -24.58
CA TYR A 171 11.68 -7.95 -24.87
C TYR A 171 10.62 -8.44 -25.86
N ASP A 172 10.87 -9.58 -26.50
CA ASP A 172 9.94 -10.19 -27.45
C ASP A 172 9.05 -11.23 -26.73
N PRO A 173 7.78 -10.89 -26.44
CA PRO A 173 6.85 -11.78 -25.73
C PRO A 173 6.51 -13.07 -26.49
N LYS A 174 6.88 -13.16 -27.79
CA LYS A 174 6.69 -14.38 -28.60
C LYS A 174 7.86 -15.34 -28.49
N LYS A 175 9.01 -14.89 -27.98
CA LYS A 175 10.25 -15.68 -27.86
C LYS A 175 10.56 -16.12 -26.44
N MET A 176 10.20 -15.31 -25.45
CA MET A 176 10.50 -15.59 -24.04
C MET A 176 9.42 -15.03 -23.11
N SER A 177 9.27 -15.66 -21.93
CA SER A 177 8.41 -15.15 -20.86
C SER A 177 9.05 -13.95 -20.15
N LEU A 178 8.25 -13.21 -19.39
CA LEU A 178 8.76 -12.10 -18.58
C LEU A 178 9.81 -12.58 -17.54
N ARG A 179 9.74 -13.83 -17.02
CA ARG A 179 10.74 -14.39 -16.08
C ARG A 179 12.07 -14.49 -16.77
N GLN A 180 12.05 -15.10 -17.95
CA GLN A 180 13.25 -15.37 -18.70
C GLN A 180 13.91 -14.04 -19.09
N ALA A 181 13.11 -13.05 -19.46
CA ALA A 181 13.57 -11.71 -19.71
C ALA A 181 14.15 -11.06 -18.44
N VAL A 182 13.46 -11.08 -17.29
CA VAL A 182 13.95 -10.59 -15.99
C VAL A 182 15.26 -11.28 -15.60
N ALA A 183 15.35 -12.60 -15.72
CA ALA A 183 16.53 -13.38 -15.40
C ALA A 183 17.73 -12.99 -16.28
N THR A 184 17.50 -12.84 -17.59
CA THR A 184 18.51 -12.38 -18.55
C THR A 184 19.00 -10.98 -18.19
N ILE A 185 18.08 -10.06 -17.87
CA ILE A 185 18.42 -8.69 -17.47
C ILE A 185 19.17 -8.65 -16.16
N ILE A 186 18.77 -9.43 -15.15
CA ILE A 186 19.50 -9.51 -13.88
C ILE A 186 20.92 -10.02 -14.12
N GLN A 187 21.09 -11.07 -14.92
CA GLN A 187 22.41 -11.61 -15.23
C GLN A 187 23.31 -10.61 -15.98
N ASP A 188 22.75 -9.84 -16.91
CA ASP A 188 23.50 -8.88 -17.74
C ASP A 188 23.81 -7.57 -16.98
N LYS A 189 22.80 -6.99 -16.33
CA LYS A 189 22.85 -5.64 -15.77
C LYS A 189 23.15 -5.59 -14.28
N PHE A 190 22.90 -6.69 -13.56
CA PHE A 190 23.15 -6.83 -12.13
C PHE A 190 23.95 -8.11 -11.83
N PRO A 191 25.18 -8.27 -12.37
CA PRO A 191 25.92 -9.53 -12.31
C PRO A 191 26.29 -9.99 -10.88
N HIS A 192 26.23 -9.08 -9.90
CA HIS A 192 26.48 -9.37 -8.50
C HIS A 192 25.21 -9.74 -7.71
N ALA A 193 24.03 -9.66 -8.35
CA ALA A 193 22.77 -10.00 -7.70
C ALA A 193 22.76 -11.46 -7.23
N PHE A 194 22.17 -11.71 -6.06
CA PHE A 194 22.10 -13.05 -5.49
C PHE A 194 21.31 -13.99 -6.41
N ARG A 195 21.94 -15.11 -6.79
CA ARG A 195 21.23 -16.17 -7.49
C ARG A 195 20.43 -17.01 -6.50
N LEU A 196 19.15 -17.25 -6.78
CA LEU A 196 18.25 -17.93 -5.86
C LEU A 196 17.85 -19.30 -6.41
N VAL A 197 18.03 -20.35 -5.59
CA VAL A 197 17.72 -21.74 -5.93
C VAL A 197 16.78 -22.36 -4.90
N ASN A 198 15.94 -23.29 -5.33
CA ASN A 198 15.05 -24.02 -4.43
C ASN A 198 15.78 -25.20 -3.73
N LYS A 199 15.06 -25.98 -2.90
CA LYS A 199 15.61 -27.18 -2.23
C LYS A 199 16.21 -28.23 -3.17
N ASN A 200 15.79 -28.25 -4.43
CA ASN A 200 16.31 -29.17 -5.45
C ASN A 200 17.46 -28.55 -6.27
N LYS A 201 18.02 -27.42 -5.82
CA LYS A 201 19.09 -26.67 -6.51
C LYS A 201 18.70 -26.16 -7.90
N THR A 202 17.41 -26.08 -8.17
CA THR A 202 16.90 -25.53 -9.42
C THR A 202 16.83 -24.02 -9.30
N ASP A 203 17.31 -23.33 -10.32
CA ASP A 203 17.24 -21.87 -10.41
C ASP A 203 15.78 -21.42 -10.47
N ILE A 204 15.36 -20.65 -9.47
CA ILE A 204 13.98 -20.21 -9.33
C ILE A 204 13.54 -19.33 -10.52
N CYS A 205 14.47 -18.63 -11.14
CA CYS A 205 14.19 -17.77 -12.30
C CYS A 205 13.80 -18.58 -13.55
N THR A 206 14.10 -19.87 -13.57
CA THR A 206 13.83 -20.78 -14.70
C THR A 206 12.59 -21.66 -14.49
N LEU A 207 12.00 -21.64 -13.28
CA LEU A 207 10.85 -22.48 -12.92
C LEU A 207 9.54 -21.88 -13.45
N SER A 208 8.82 -22.66 -14.25
CA SER A 208 7.41 -22.43 -14.59
C SER A 208 6.55 -23.30 -13.67
N VAL A 209 5.69 -22.68 -12.87
CA VAL A 209 4.80 -23.39 -11.93
C VAL A 209 3.34 -23.45 -12.40
N SER A 210 3.08 -22.86 -13.56
CA SER A 210 1.78 -22.86 -14.25
C SER A 210 1.96 -22.95 -15.76
N ASP A 211 0.84 -23.15 -16.45
CA ASP A 211 0.74 -23.18 -17.91
C ASP A 211 0.46 -21.80 -18.55
N GLY A 212 0.56 -20.71 -17.76
CA GLY A 212 0.19 -19.37 -18.19
C GLY A 212 -1.32 -19.12 -18.35
N LYS A 213 -2.18 -20.12 -18.04
CA LYS A 213 -3.65 -19.99 -18.02
C LYS A 213 -4.21 -20.06 -16.60
N ARG A 214 -3.38 -19.77 -15.59
CA ARG A 214 -3.69 -19.91 -14.16
C ARG A 214 -3.96 -21.34 -13.71
N ASN A 215 -3.71 -22.34 -14.56
CA ASN A 215 -3.70 -23.71 -14.09
C ASN A 215 -2.33 -23.97 -13.46
N ILE A 216 -2.31 -23.87 -12.14
CA ILE A 216 -1.15 -24.26 -11.35
C ILE A 216 -1.07 -25.78 -11.39
N ASP A 217 0.05 -26.31 -11.86
CA ASP A 217 0.30 -27.74 -11.80
C ASP A 217 0.75 -28.10 -10.39
N ILE A 218 -0.15 -28.73 -9.63
CA ILE A 218 0.07 -29.13 -8.23
C ILE A 218 1.26 -30.08 -8.11
N SER A 219 1.47 -30.95 -9.10
CA SER A 219 2.56 -31.92 -9.10
C SER A 219 3.91 -31.22 -9.28
N VAL A 220 3.99 -30.26 -10.20
CA VAL A 220 5.16 -29.40 -10.44
C VAL A 220 5.44 -28.54 -9.20
N CYS A 221 4.42 -27.93 -8.61
CA CYS A 221 4.56 -27.14 -7.39
C CYS A 221 5.13 -27.96 -6.22
N SER A 222 4.54 -29.13 -5.97
CA SER A 222 4.99 -30.04 -4.91
C SER A 222 6.42 -30.51 -5.15
N HIS A 223 6.77 -30.82 -6.40
CA HIS A 223 8.12 -31.23 -6.79
C HIS A 223 9.14 -30.11 -6.50
N HIS A 224 8.83 -28.87 -6.85
CA HIS A 224 9.73 -27.72 -6.70
C HIS A 224 9.67 -27.02 -5.33
N ASP A 225 8.94 -27.58 -4.36
CA ASP A 225 8.74 -27.00 -3.04
C ASP A 225 7.96 -25.68 -3.02
N TYR A 226 7.10 -25.47 -4.00
CA TYR A 226 6.25 -24.31 -4.11
C TYR A 226 4.89 -24.55 -3.45
N ASN A 227 4.56 -23.72 -2.47
CA ASN A 227 3.27 -23.74 -1.80
C ASN A 227 2.27 -22.88 -2.58
N GLN A 228 1.49 -23.53 -3.45
CA GLN A 228 0.48 -22.85 -4.27
C GLN A 228 -0.58 -22.08 -3.46
N ALA A 229 -0.91 -22.55 -2.26
CA ALA A 229 -1.96 -21.93 -1.44
C ALA A 229 -1.51 -20.58 -0.87
N CYS A 230 -0.20 -20.44 -0.65
CA CYS A 230 0.38 -19.24 -0.09
C CYS A 230 1.19 -18.42 -1.10
N GLY A 231 1.44 -18.97 -2.29
CA GLY A 231 2.11 -18.30 -3.39
C GLY A 231 3.61 -18.12 -3.20
N TYR A 232 4.28 -18.99 -2.42
CA TYR A 232 5.73 -18.90 -2.17
C TYR A 232 6.41 -20.27 -2.07
N PHE A 233 7.74 -20.30 -2.20
CA PHE A 233 8.55 -21.50 -1.93
C PHE A 233 8.63 -21.76 -0.42
N ASN A 234 8.65 -23.02 0.02
CA ASN A 234 8.82 -23.32 1.45
C ASN A 234 10.28 -23.08 1.90
N ALA A 235 11.25 -23.32 1.01
CA ALA A 235 12.65 -23.03 1.23
C ALA A 235 13.38 -22.56 -0.04
N TYR A 236 14.34 -21.65 0.12
CA TYR A 236 15.26 -21.22 -0.93
C TYR A 236 16.61 -20.78 -0.37
N TYR A 237 17.61 -20.84 -1.25
CA TYR A 237 19.01 -20.69 -0.93
C TYR A 237 19.64 -19.67 -1.87
N ILE A 238 20.59 -18.90 -1.36
CA ILE A 238 21.49 -18.09 -2.18
C ILE A 238 22.57 -19.02 -2.71
N LYS A 239 22.67 -19.11 -4.04
CA LYS A 239 23.74 -19.84 -4.71
C LYS A 239 24.93 -18.92 -4.93
N THR A 240 26.04 -19.27 -4.31
CA THR A 240 27.36 -18.68 -4.59
C THR A 240 28.20 -19.65 -5.42
N GLU A 241 29.40 -19.24 -5.84
CA GLU A 241 30.36 -20.13 -6.51
C GLU A 241 30.77 -21.31 -5.62
N ASP A 242 30.96 -21.05 -4.33
CA ASP A 242 31.53 -22.00 -3.37
C ASP A 242 30.48 -22.79 -2.59
N GLU A 243 29.31 -22.21 -2.33
CA GLU A 243 28.32 -22.77 -1.41
C GLU A 243 26.87 -22.33 -1.67
N GLU A 244 25.93 -23.00 -0.98
CA GLU A 244 24.52 -22.65 -0.92
C GLU A 244 24.22 -22.15 0.49
N ILE A 245 23.81 -20.89 0.60
CA ILE A 245 23.49 -20.25 1.88
C ILE A 245 21.98 -20.28 2.06
N GLU A 246 21.51 -20.91 3.13
CA GLU A 246 20.10 -20.99 3.45
C GLU A 246 19.55 -19.59 3.77
N LEU A 247 18.59 -19.13 2.98
CA LEU A 247 17.95 -17.83 3.17
C LEU A 247 16.64 -17.97 3.95
N MET A 248 15.82 -18.94 3.56
CA MET A 248 14.56 -19.29 4.22
C MET A 248 14.39 -20.81 4.23
N ASP A 249 13.98 -21.36 5.38
CA ASP A 249 13.68 -22.79 5.56
C ASP A 249 12.20 -23.06 5.90
N SER A 250 11.45 -21.98 6.13
CA SER A 250 10.00 -21.97 6.28
C SER A 250 9.45 -20.56 6.06
N PRO A 251 8.15 -20.40 5.76
CA PRO A 251 7.52 -19.09 5.51
C PRO A 251 7.56 -18.08 6.67
N SER A 252 8.11 -18.48 7.81
CA SER A 252 8.14 -17.71 9.05
C SER A 252 9.56 -17.48 9.58
N THR A 253 10.58 -18.02 8.91
CA THR A 253 11.94 -18.02 9.46
C THR A 253 12.95 -17.49 8.44
N ILE A 254 13.53 -16.34 8.76
CA ILE A 254 14.69 -15.80 8.04
C ILE A 254 15.96 -16.41 8.63
N ARG A 255 16.80 -17.04 7.80
CA ARG A 255 18.04 -17.70 8.24
C ARG A 255 19.28 -16.83 8.04
N LEU A 256 19.32 -16.02 6.98
CA LEU A 256 20.43 -15.13 6.67
C LEU A 256 20.57 -14.00 7.70
N ALA A 257 21.78 -13.81 8.23
CA ALA A 257 22.04 -12.85 9.31
C ALA A 257 21.93 -11.40 8.82
N GLU A 258 22.42 -11.13 7.62
CA GLU A 258 22.37 -9.86 6.90
C GLU A 258 20.92 -9.43 6.66
N TYR A 259 20.05 -10.38 6.28
CA TYR A 259 18.62 -10.08 6.16
C TYR A 259 17.99 -9.79 7.53
N ARG A 260 18.35 -10.53 8.60
CA ARG A 260 17.89 -10.21 9.96
C ARG A 260 18.33 -8.82 10.40
N GLU A 261 19.56 -8.43 10.10
CA GLU A 261 20.10 -7.10 10.41
C GLU A 261 19.36 -6.02 9.61
N TYR A 262 19.19 -6.22 8.30
CA TYR A 262 18.42 -5.31 7.46
C TYR A 262 16.97 -5.13 7.94
N THR A 263 16.33 -6.19 8.43
CA THR A 263 14.95 -6.10 8.95
C THR A 263 14.81 -5.46 10.33
N GLN A 264 15.91 -5.14 11.02
CA GLN A 264 15.84 -4.51 12.33
C GLN A 264 15.10 -3.16 12.25
N GLY A 265 14.14 -2.98 13.15
CA GLY A 265 13.29 -1.78 13.19
C GLY A 265 12.26 -1.67 12.04
N ARG A 266 12.12 -2.71 11.21
CA ARG A 266 11.07 -2.83 10.18
C ARG A 266 9.99 -3.81 10.63
N HIS A 267 8.83 -3.76 9.96
CA HIS A 267 7.82 -4.80 10.17
C HIS A 267 8.28 -6.10 9.52
N VAL A 268 8.30 -7.18 10.30
CA VAL A 268 8.55 -8.54 9.80
C VAL A 268 7.29 -9.36 9.98
N GLY A 269 6.65 -9.74 8.87
CA GLY A 269 5.36 -10.41 8.91
C GLY A 269 4.73 -10.61 7.54
N LEU A 270 3.66 -11.40 7.50
CA LEU A 270 2.86 -11.61 6.29
C LEU A 270 2.08 -10.32 5.93
N HIS A 271 1.54 -10.26 4.72
CA HIS A 271 0.69 -9.13 4.28
C HIS A 271 -0.53 -8.93 5.17
N HIS A 272 -1.17 -10.02 5.59
CA HIS A 272 -2.25 -9.95 6.57
C HIS A 272 -1.68 -9.69 7.96
N GLY A 273 -2.13 -8.62 8.61
CA GLY A 273 -1.52 -8.14 9.84
C GLY A 273 -0.27 -7.27 9.61
N SER A 274 -0.04 -6.82 8.37
CA SER A 274 0.95 -5.78 8.08
C SER A 274 0.74 -4.57 8.99
N ALA A 275 1.83 -3.86 9.30
CA ALA A 275 1.79 -2.62 10.05
C ALA A 275 0.78 -1.60 9.49
N THR A 276 0.46 -1.65 8.19
CA THR A 276 -0.53 -0.76 7.57
C THR A 276 -1.79 -1.49 7.05
N ASP A 277 -2.04 -2.73 7.45
CA ASP A 277 -3.30 -3.43 7.16
C ASP A 277 -4.43 -2.77 7.99
N ILE A 278 -5.13 -1.82 7.37
CA ILE A 278 -6.26 -1.11 8.00
C ILE A 278 -7.62 -1.53 7.44
N GLU A 279 -7.64 -2.33 6.37
CA GLU A 279 -8.87 -2.87 5.77
C GLU A 279 -9.55 -3.90 6.66
N SER A 280 -8.83 -4.49 7.59
CA SER A 280 -9.41 -5.32 8.64
C SER A 280 -9.95 -4.50 9.82
N HIS A 281 -9.62 -3.19 9.91
CA HIS A 281 -9.92 -2.34 11.06
C HIS A 281 -11.24 -1.56 10.91
N ALA A 282 -12.24 -1.87 11.72
CA ALA A 282 -13.57 -1.27 11.63
C ALA A 282 -13.56 0.28 11.77
N SER A 283 -12.74 0.82 12.68
CA SER A 283 -12.61 2.28 12.86
C SER A 283 -12.00 2.96 11.63
N PHE A 284 -11.00 2.36 10.97
CA PHE A 284 -10.38 2.95 9.79
C PHE A 284 -11.25 2.84 8.54
N LYS A 285 -12.14 1.84 8.44
CA LYS A 285 -13.21 1.84 7.42
C LYS A 285 -14.15 3.04 7.56
N LYS A 286 -14.52 3.39 8.80
CA LYS A 286 -15.33 4.59 9.06
C LYS A 286 -14.55 5.86 8.74
N LEU A 287 -13.27 5.91 9.10
CA LEU A 287 -12.40 7.05 8.77
C LEU A 287 -12.25 7.24 7.26
N LYS A 288 -12.06 6.15 6.49
CA LYS A 288 -12.08 6.14 5.03
C LYS A 288 -13.38 6.74 4.49
N ALA A 289 -14.52 6.25 4.95
CA ALA A 289 -15.82 6.77 4.53
C ALA A 289 -16.00 8.28 4.84
N VAL A 290 -15.53 8.75 5.99
CA VAL A 290 -15.57 10.18 6.37
C VAL A 290 -14.59 11.03 5.54
N SER A 291 -13.47 10.46 5.09
CA SER A 291 -12.53 11.14 4.20
C SER A 291 -13.10 11.29 2.79
N GLU A 292 -13.62 10.20 2.21
CA GLU A 292 -14.06 10.10 0.81
C GLU A 292 -15.43 10.74 0.58
N HIS A 293 -16.34 10.63 1.57
CA HIS A 293 -17.72 11.10 1.47
C HIS A 293 -18.13 11.93 2.69
N PRO A 294 -17.42 13.03 3.02
CA PRO A 294 -17.60 13.75 4.27
C PRO A 294 -19.05 14.18 4.52
N GLU A 295 -19.74 14.69 3.50
CA GLU A 295 -21.11 15.21 3.61
C GLU A 295 -22.11 14.16 4.10
N SER A 296 -22.02 12.92 3.60
CA SER A 296 -22.95 11.85 3.94
C SER A 296 -22.47 10.98 5.11
N ALA A 297 -21.16 10.85 5.29
CA ALA A 297 -20.57 9.95 6.27
C ALA A 297 -20.41 10.57 7.65
N ILE A 298 -20.21 11.89 7.76
CA ILE A 298 -20.09 12.58 9.06
C ILE A 298 -21.37 12.43 9.87
N ALA A 299 -22.53 12.70 9.27
CA ALA A 299 -23.83 12.58 9.94
C ALA A 299 -24.05 11.16 10.47
N LYS A 300 -23.72 10.13 9.68
CA LYS A 300 -23.87 8.71 10.04
C LYS A 300 -22.89 8.25 11.13
N ASN A 301 -21.70 8.86 11.20
CA ASN A 301 -20.63 8.47 12.12
C ASN A 301 -20.40 9.49 13.24
N MET A 302 -21.32 10.43 13.45
CA MET A 302 -21.16 11.52 14.41
C MET A 302 -20.88 11.04 15.84
N SER A 303 -21.38 9.86 16.23
CA SER A 303 -21.15 9.26 17.56
C SER A 303 -19.68 8.96 17.84
N VAL A 304 -18.89 8.60 16.82
CA VAL A 304 -17.45 8.24 16.92
C VAL A 304 -16.50 9.39 16.55
N LEU A 305 -17.04 10.60 16.35
CA LEU A 305 -16.31 11.83 16.05
C LEU A 305 -16.44 12.82 17.23
N VAL A 306 -15.47 13.72 17.36
CA VAL A 306 -15.42 14.69 18.47
C VAL A 306 -16.42 15.86 18.33
N GLY A 307 -16.93 16.11 17.12
CA GLY A 307 -17.84 17.24 16.84
C GLY A 307 -19.15 17.22 17.63
N ALA A 308 -19.75 16.05 17.85
CA ALA A 308 -21.05 15.97 18.51
C ALA A 308 -21.01 16.44 19.96
N LYS A 309 -22.04 17.18 20.37
CA LYS A 309 -22.27 17.54 21.77
C LYS A 309 -22.68 16.32 22.60
N GLY A 310 -22.41 16.36 23.90
CA GLY A 310 -22.81 15.34 24.86
C GLY A 310 -21.72 14.33 25.26
N ALA A 311 -22.13 13.27 25.96
CA ALA A 311 -21.22 12.23 26.42
C ALA A 311 -20.73 11.38 25.24
N LYS A 312 -19.43 11.05 25.24
CA LYS A 312 -18.78 10.23 24.22
C LYS A 312 -18.17 9.01 24.86
N PHE A 313 -18.23 7.89 24.16
CA PHE A 313 -17.39 6.73 24.47
C PHE A 313 -16.00 7.00 23.89
N ILE A 314 -15.10 7.56 24.72
CA ILE A 314 -13.77 8.02 24.31
C ILE A 314 -12.94 6.94 23.60
N PRO A 315 -12.88 5.68 24.10
CA PRO A 315 -12.13 4.64 23.41
C PRO A 315 -12.65 4.31 22.00
N GLY A 316 -13.91 4.64 21.69
CA GLY A 316 -14.49 4.40 20.37
C GLY A 316 -14.34 5.57 19.39
N LEU A 317 -13.61 6.62 19.75
CA LEU A 317 -13.37 7.76 18.86
C LEU A 317 -12.33 7.40 17.78
N LEU A 318 -12.60 7.83 16.55
CA LEU A 318 -11.69 7.54 15.42
C LEU A 318 -10.29 8.14 15.62
N SER A 319 -10.19 9.31 16.25
CA SER A 319 -8.92 9.96 16.57
C SER A 319 -8.13 9.26 17.65
N VAL A 320 -8.80 8.67 18.65
CA VAL A 320 -8.14 7.86 19.69
C VAL A 320 -7.56 6.57 19.08
N GLU A 321 -8.35 5.87 18.26
CA GLU A 321 -7.89 4.69 17.53
C GLU A 321 -6.72 5.00 16.58
N ALA A 322 -6.79 6.13 15.86
CA ALA A 322 -5.69 6.60 15.01
C ALA A 322 -4.43 6.95 15.82
N TYR A 323 -4.59 7.52 17.02
CA TYR A 323 -3.47 7.83 17.91
C TYR A 323 -2.78 6.56 18.44
N HIS A 324 -3.53 5.54 18.88
CA HIS A 324 -2.91 4.29 19.30
C HIS A 324 -2.14 3.61 18.15
N LYS A 325 -2.72 3.62 16.95
CA LYS A 325 -2.01 3.14 15.75
C LYS A 325 -0.78 3.99 15.45
N TYR A 326 -0.86 5.31 15.64
CA TYR A 326 0.29 6.20 15.53
C TYR A 326 1.40 5.80 16.49
N GLU A 327 1.12 5.59 17.78
CA GLU A 327 2.12 5.16 18.76
C GLU A 327 2.78 3.83 18.38
N ASP A 328 1.97 2.85 17.95
CA ASP A 328 2.49 1.55 17.50
C ASP A 328 3.42 1.70 16.30
N LEU A 329 3.08 2.57 15.34
CA LEU A 329 3.87 2.80 14.14
C LEU A 329 5.13 3.65 14.41
N GLN A 330 5.13 4.52 15.42
CA GLN A 330 6.30 5.30 15.82
C GLN A 330 7.44 4.43 16.39
N ARG A 331 7.12 3.20 16.84
CA ARG A 331 8.13 2.23 17.32
C ARG A 331 9.06 1.72 16.20
N TYR A 332 8.65 1.83 14.95
CA TYR A 332 9.49 1.45 13.81
C TYR A 332 10.56 2.51 13.50
N HIS A 333 11.61 2.09 12.79
CA HIS A 333 12.68 2.97 12.38
C HIS A 333 12.18 4.07 11.44
N LYS A 334 12.72 5.30 11.57
CA LYS A 334 12.29 6.46 10.78
C LYS A 334 12.47 6.27 9.26
N GLY A 335 13.49 5.52 8.86
CA GLY A 335 13.77 5.19 7.46
C GLY A 335 12.83 4.15 6.85
N THR A 336 11.81 3.69 7.56
CA THR A 336 10.81 2.77 6.96
C THR A 336 9.73 3.53 6.18
N GLY A 337 9.46 4.78 6.55
CA GLY A 337 8.30 5.54 6.08
C GLY A 337 6.98 5.20 6.81
N LEU A 338 6.97 4.21 7.73
CA LEU A 338 5.81 3.90 8.57
C LEU A 338 5.42 5.05 9.50
N ARG A 339 6.38 5.91 9.87
CA ARG A 339 6.10 7.13 10.64
C ARG A 339 5.33 8.17 9.83
N HIS A 340 5.62 8.32 8.54
CA HIS A 340 4.82 9.19 7.66
C HIS A 340 3.38 8.66 7.52
N TYR A 341 3.22 7.33 7.46
CA TYR A 341 1.89 6.73 7.48
C TYR A 341 1.16 6.94 8.81
N ALA A 342 1.87 6.86 9.94
CA ALA A 342 1.35 7.19 11.26
C ALA A 342 0.80 8.62 11.30
N ASP A 343 1.62 9.59 10.87
CA ASP A 343 1.22 11.01 10.78
C ASP A 343 -0.01 11.17 9.87
N TYR A 344 -0.03 10.46 8.74
CA TYR A 344 -1.13 10.48 7.80
C TYR A 344 -2.46 10.04 8.43
N LEU A 345 -2.47 8.92 9.14
CA LEU A 345 -3.67 8.39 9.79
C LEU A 345 -4.19 9.33 10.87
N VAL A 346 -3.31 9.82 11.76
CA VAL A 346 -3.73 10.70 12.85
C VAL A 346 -4.21 12.05 12.33
N LYS A 347 -3.55 12.64 11.33
CA LYS A 347 -4.00 13.87 10.67
C LYS A 347 -5.33 13.68 9.94
N LYS A 348 -5.55 12.53 9.26
CA LYS A 348 -6.86 12.21 8.65
C LYS A 348 -7.96 12.14 9.71
N ALA A 349 -7.68 11.60 10.88
CA ALA A 349 -8.63 11.56 11.99
C ALA A 349 -8.91 12.95 12.58
N MET A 350 -7.89 13.80 12.73
CA MET A 350 -8.08 15.21 13.15
C MET A 350 -8.89 16.02 12.13
N ILE A 351 -8.67 15.78 10.82
CA ILE A 351 -9.48 16.36 9.75
C ILE A 351 -10.95 15.92 9.88
N ALA A 352 -11.19 14.63 10.16
CA ALA A 352 -12.55 14.12 10.38
C ALA A 352 -13.22 14.79 11.59
N ASP A 353 -12.49 14.97 12.69
CA ASP A 353 -12.97 15.71 13.86
C ASP A 353 -13.26 17.18 13.52
N CYS A 354 -12.38 17.85 12.78
CA CYS A 354 -12.56 19.24 12.35
C CYS A 354 -13.82 19.40 11.48
N ARG A 355 -14.02 18.50 10.51
CA ARG A 355 -15.23 18.51 9.67
C ARG A 355 -16.49 18.20 10.47
N SER A 356 -16.40 17.35 11.49
CA SER A 356 -17.54 17.08 12.38
C SER A 356 -17.93 18.29 13.23
N ILE A 357 -16.96 19.11 13.66
CA ILE A 357 -17.22 20.39 14.32
C ILE A 357 -17.88 21.37 13.34
N HIS A 358 -17.34 21.48 12.12
CA HIS A 358 -17.93 22.33 11.07
C HIS A 358 -19.41 21.97 10.81
N PHE A 359 -19.71 20.68 10.69
CA PHE A 359 -21.07 20.16 10.54
C PHE A 359 -21.97 20.47 11.75
N GLU A 360 -21.48 20.24 12.98
CA GLU A 360 -22.24 20.52 14.21
C GLU A 360 -22.56 22.00 14.39
N LEU A 361 -21.71 22.89 13.89
CA LEU A 361 -21.93 24.33 13.91
C LEU A 361 -22.94 24.81 12.84
N GLY A 362 -23.44 23.90 11.99
CA GLY A 362 -24.39 24.23 10.93
C GLY A 362 -23.78 25.11 9.84
N MET A 363 -22.48 24.99 9.62
CA MET A 363 -21.77 25.77 8.61
C MET A 363 -22.00 25.16 7.23
N ASP A 364 -22.29 26.02 6.25
CA ASP A 364 -22.51 25.61 4.86
C ASP A 364 -21.19 25.35 4.12
N GLY A 365 -21.24 24.41 3.18
CA GLY A 365 -20.12 24.05 2.32
C GLY A 365 -19.13 23.08 2.96
N SER A 366 -18.11 22.69 2.19
CA SER A 366 -17.01 21.87 2.67
C SER A 366 -15.77 22.73 2.93
N LEU A 367 -15.02 22.39 3.98
CA LEU A 367 -13.72 23.00 4.24
C LEU A 367 -12.76 22.70 3.09
N LYS A 368 -12.13 23.74 2.55
CA LYS A 368 -11.13 23.62 1.49
C LYS A 368 -9.87 22.94 2.01
N SER A 369 -9.14 22.26 1.13
CA SER A 369 -7.90 21.55 1.48
C SER A 369 -6.87 22.48 2.13
N GLU A 370 -6.74 23.71 1.66
CA GLU A 370 -5.82 24.71 2.21
C GLU A 370 -6.21 25.15 3.63
N GLN A 371 -7.52 25.27 3.90
CA GLN A 371 -8.02 25.60 5.23
C GLN A 371 -7.76 24.45 6.20
N LEU A 372 -8.06 23.22 5.80
CA LEU A 372 -7.75 22.02 6.58
C LEU A 372 -6.25 21.91 6.84
N LYS A 373 -5.43 22.22 5.86
CA LYS A 373 -3.98 22.26 5.99
C LYS A 373 -3.53 23.27 7.04
N SER A 374 -3.97 24.53 6.98
CA SER A 374 -3.62 25.52 8.02
C SER A 374 -4.11 25.12 9.41
N ILE A 375 -5.33 24.57 9.52
CA ILE A 375 -5.87 24.16 10.82
C ILE A 375 -5.02 23.04 11.43
N ILE A 376 -4.63 22.05 10.63
CA ILE A 376 -3.96 20.84 11.12
C ILE A 376 -2.44 21.00 11.20
N ASP A 377 -1.76 21.48 10.15
CA ASP A 377 -0.29 21.57 10.14
C ASP A 377 0.23 22.65 11.08
N ASP A 378 -0.39 23.85 11.12
CA ASP A 378 0.10 24.96 11.98
C ASP A 378 -0.09 24.68 13.48
N HIS A 379 -0.95 23.72 13.81
CA HIS A 379 -1.33 23.35 15.18
C HIS A 379 -1.03 21.88 15.51
N TYR A 380 -0.32 21.16 14.66
CA TYR A 380 -0.22 19.70 14.72
C TYR A 380 0.29 19.19 16.06
N GLU A 381 1.39 19.76 16.56
CA GLU A 381 2.00 19.36 17.83
C GLU A 381 1.07 19.57 19.02
N GLU A 382 0.34 20.69 19.07
CA GLU A 382 -0.62 20.96 20.14
C GLU A 382 -1.79 19.97 20.09
N LEU A 383 -2.36 19.76 18.89
CA LEU A 383 -3.47 18.83 18.69
C LEU A 383 -3.07 17.39 19.02
N LEU A 384 -1.86 16.97 18.62
CA LEU A 384 -1.34 15.64 18.89
C LEU A 384 -1.10 15.42 20.39
N ASN A 385 -0.53 16.41 21.10
CA ASN A 385 -0.32 16.33 22.55
C ASN A 385 -1.65 16.25 23.33
N ASN A 386 -2.65 17.03 22.93
CA ASN A 386 -3.97 16.94 23.55
C ASN A 386 -4.66 15.60 23.24
N LEU A 387 -4.55 15.10 22.01
CA LEU A 387 -5.08 13.79 21.63
C LEU A 387 -4.39 12.65 22.39
N ALA A 388 -3.08 12.76 22.63
CA ALA A 388 -2.32 11.84 23.47
C ALA A 388 -2.87 11.77 24.90
N ALA A 389 -3.18 12.93 25.49
CA ALA A 389 -3.80 13.00 26.82
C ALA A 389 -5.17 12.30 26.84
N VAL A 390 -6.00 12.53 25.81
CA VAL A 390 -7.31 11.84 25.66
C VAL A 390 -7.15 10.33 25.59
N ALA A 391 -6.24 9.85 24.73
CA ALA A 391 -6.01 8.43 24.51
C ALA A 391 -5.44 7.73 25.75
N THR A 392 -4.63 8.44 26.55
CA THR A 392 -4.02 7.91 27.78
C THR A 392 -5.00 7.88 28.95
N SER A 393 -5.71 8.97 29.20
CA SER A 393 -6.53 9.12 30.40
C SER A 393 -7.96 8.62 30.23
N GLY A 394 -8.47 8.60 28.98
CA GLY A 394 -9.88 8.35 28.69
C GLY A 394 -10.82 9.37 29.34
N SER A 395 -10.34 10.54 29.74
CA SER A 395 -11.08 11.49 30.56
C SER A 395 -11.93 12.47 29.74
N LYS A 396 -13.10 12.85 30.28
CA LYS A 396 -13.95 13.87 29.66
C LYS A 396 -13.27 15.24 29.62
N SER A 397 -12.44 15.58 30.60
CA SER A 397 -11.72 16.86 30.64
C SER A 397 -10.70 16.98 29.52
N ASP A 398 -9.94 15.92 29.24
CA ASP A 398 -8.94 15.93 28.17
C ASP A 398 -9.62 15.95 26.80
N LEU A 399 -10.76 15.26 26.65
CA LEU A 399 -11.56 15.32 25.43
C LEU A 399 -12.04 16.75 25.16
N LEU A 400 -12.48 17.46 26.20
CA LEU A 400 -12.88 18.86 26.09
C LEU A 400 -11.69 19.77 25.75
N ALA A 401 -10.50 19.52 26.29
CA ALA A 401 -9.29 20.26 25.95
C ALA A 401 -8.89 20.06 24.48
N TYR A 402 -8.83 18.82 23.99
CA TYR A 402 -8.57 18.51 22.58
C TYR A 402 -9.60 19.17 21.65
N ARG A 403 -10.90 19.02 21.96
CA ARG A 403 -11.98 19.64 21.18
C ARG A 403 -11.84 21.17 21.15
N LYS A 404 -11.47 21.78 22.28
CA LYS A 404 -11.26 23.22 22.38
C LYS A 404 -10.10 23.68 21.51
N SER A 405 -8.93 23.05 21.58
CA SER A 405 -7.78 23.42 20.73
C SER A 405 -8.12 23.27 19.24
N LEU A 406 -8.84 22.22 18.86
CA LEU A 406 -9.28 22.04 17.47
C LEU A 406 -10.28 23.13 17.03
N LEU A 407 -11.22 23.50 17.91
CA LEU A 407 -12.17 24.59 17.66
C LEU A 407 -11.47 25.96 17.58
N ASP A 408 -10.49 26.23 18.45
CA ASP A 408 -9.73 27.48 18.48
C ASP A 408 -8.90 27.63 17.19
N ALA A 409 -8.23 26.56 16.74
CA ALA A 409 -7.52 26.52 15.45
C ALA A 409 -8.48 26.75 14.28
N TYR A 410 -9.62 26.06 14.26
CA TYR A 410 -10.68 26.22 13.27
C TYR A 410 -11.19 27.67 13.19
N MET A 411 -11.56 28.27 14.33
CA MET A 411 -12.07 29.65 14.37
C MET A 411 -11.03 30.66 13.92
N LYS A 412 -9.76 30.47 14.32
CA LYS A 412 -8.64 31.32 13.93
C LYS A 412 -8.44 31.33 12.41
N VAL A 413 -8.40 30.16 11.77
CA VAL A 413 -8.20 30.05 10.31
C VAL A 413 -9.37 30.62 9.52
N LEU A 414 -10.61 30.42 10.00
CA LEU A 414 -11.80 30.96 9.33
C LEU A 414 -12.10 32.42 9.67
N GLY A 415 -11.31 33.06 10.55
CA GLY A 415 -11.53 34.44 10.98
C GLY A 415 -12.85 34.65 11.76
N ILE A 416 -13.39 33.59 12.36
CA ILE A 416 -14.65 33.63 13.12
C ILE A 416 -14.31 34.15 14.53
N ARG A 417 -14.74 35.38 14.83
CA ARG A 417 -14.45 36.04 16.12
C ARG A 417 -15.41 35.65 17.24
N GLU A 418 -16.65 35.28 16.92
CA GLU A 418 -17.64 34.77 17.87
C GLU A 418 -18.54 33.75 17.18
N LEU A 419 -18.70 32.58 17.78
CA LEU A 419 -19.81 31.69 17.47
C LEU A 419 -20.99 32.13 18.32
N LYS A 420 -22.14 32.44 17.70
CA LYS A 420 -23.43 32.48 18.40
C LYS A 420 -23.83 31.04 18.76
N ILE A 421 -23.08 30.41 19.66
CA ILE A 421 -23.45 29.11 20.22
C ILE A 421 -24.60 29.40 21.18
N ALA A 422 -25.78 28.85 20.91
CA ALA A 422 -26.82 28.74 21.93
C ALA A 422 -26.20 28.03 23.14
N ALA A 423 -25.98 28.78 24.22
CA ALA A 423 -25.10 28.39 25.31
C ALA A 423 -25.53 27.05 25.95
N ASP A 424 -24.59 26.11 26.03
CA ASP A 424 -24.67 24.95 26.91
C ASP A 424 -23.94 25.32 28.23
N PRO A 425 -24.63 25.30 29.39
CA PRO A 425 -24.09 25.80 30.66
C PRO A 425 -22.97 24.92 31.25
N SER A 426 -22.60 23.81 30.62
CA SER A 426 -21.64 22.83 31.17
C SER A 426 -20.15 23.19 31.03
N ILE A 427 -19.79 24.32 30.41
CA ILE A 427 -18.38 24.68 30.12
C ILE A 427 -17.75 25.63 31.18
N SER A 428 -18.51 26.14 32.14
CA SER A 428 -18.03 27.21 33.04
C SER A 428 -17.28 26.79 34.32
N ALA A 429 -16.85 25.54 34.49
CA ALA A 429 -16.16 25.14 35.72
C ALA A 429 -15.08 24.08 35.49
N SER A 430 -13.81 24.52 35.36
CA SER A 430 -12.61 23.77 35.79
C SER A 430 -11.33 24.51 35.38
N SER A 431 -11.03 25.61 36.06
CA SER A 431 -9.69 26.22 36.10
C SER A 431 -9.20 26.15 37.53
N ARG A 432 -8.34 25.16 37.83
CA ARG A 432 -7.22 25.19 38.82
C ARG A 432 -6.84 23.77 39.23
N ARG A 433 -5.63 23.35 38.87
CA ARG A 433 -4.67 22.58 39.70
C ARG A 433 -3.38 22.39 38.89
N THR A 434 -2.34 23.17 39.20
CA THR A 434 -1.14 22.81 39.99
C THR A 434 -0.33 21.66 39.39
N SER A 435 0.81 22.04 38.82
CA SER A 435 1.90 21.19 38.38
C SER A 435 2.38 20.27 39.51
N VAL A 436 2.34 18.97 39.28
CA VAL A 436 3.12 17.99 40.05
C VAL A 436 3.85 17.12 39.04
N VAL A 437 5.17 17.31 38.98
CA VAL A 437 6.11 16.39 38.34
C VAL A 437 6.27 15.18 39.28
N PRO A 438 6.29 13.95 38.75
CA PRO A 438 7.13 12.94 39.37
C PRO A 438 8.11 12.30 38.39
N ALA A 439 9.36 12.36 38.86
CA ALA A 439 10.56 11.54 38.68
C ALA A 439 10.57 10.32 37.74
N ALA A 440 11.76 10.13 37.18
CA ALA A 440 12.22 9.04 36.34
C ALA A 440 12.34 7.66 37.05
N GLY A 441 12.17 6.60 36.23
CA GLY A 441 12.71 5.24 36.40
C GLY A 441 11.76 4.21 37.01
N PRO A 442 11.84 2.91 36.63
CA PRO A 442 13.02 2.21 36.13
C PRO A 442 12.85 1.48 34.77
N ALA A 443 13.97 0.88 34.34
CA ALA A 443 14.24 0.25 33.06
C ALA A 443 13.43 -1.02 32.71
N LEU A 444 13.33 -1.23 31.38
CA LEU A 444 13.19 -2.47 30.58
C LEU A 444 12.77 -3.79 31.24
N PRO A 445 12.01 -4.58 30.46
CA PRO A 445 12.57 -5.84 29.99
C PRO A 445 12.68 -5.91 28.46
N ALA A 446 13.66 -6.72 28.05
CA ALA A 446 14.11 -6.95 26.69
C ALA A 446 13.00 -7.46 25.74
N ALA A 447 13.24 -7.22 24.45
CA ALA A 447 12.52 -7.72 23.28
C ALA A 447 11.85 -9.09 23.52
N GLY A 448 10.54 -9.05 23.77
CA GLY A 448 9.70 -10.24 23.86
C GLY A 448 9.21 -10.62 22.47
N ASN A 449 9.58 -11.82 22.04
CA ASN A 449 9.07 -12.53 20.87
C ASN A 449 7.58 -12.23 20.61
N VAL A 450 7.29 -11.57 19.50
CA VAL A 450 5.94 -11.47 18.96
C VAL A 450 5.50 -12.89 18.60
N ARG A 451 4.58 -13.45 19.39
CA ARG A 451 3.92 -14.72 19.07
C ARG A 451 3.21 -14.58 17.74
N VAL A 452 3.73 -15.27 16.72
CA VAL A 452 3.03 -15.49 15.46
C VAL A 452 1.73 -16.24 15.75
N SER A 453 0.60 -15.56 15.55
CA SER A 453 -0.72 -16.16 15.59
C SER A 453 -0.82 -17.23 14.50
N ARG A 454 -0.95 -18.50 14.90
CA ARG A 454 -1.38 -19.58 14.00
C ARG A 454 -2.90 -19.47 13.82
N SER A 455 -3.34 -18.64 12.88
CA SER A 455 -4.73 -18.68 12.39
C SER A 455 -4.76 -19.42 11.06
N GLY A 456 -5.61 -20.45 10.98
CA GLY A 456 -5.79 -21.28 9.79
C GLY A 456 -6.20 -20.46 8.58
N HIS A 457 -5.56 -20.78 7.45
CA HIS A 457 -5.80 -20.19 6.15
C HIS A 457 -7.25 -20.45 5.69
N SER A 458 -8.06 -19.39 5.56
CA SER A 458 -9.17 -19.36 4.61
C SER A 458 -8.94 -18.22 3.63
N PHE A 459 -8.23 -18.52 2.55
CA PHE A 459 -8.05 -17.61 1.41
C PHE A 459 -9.03 -18.05 0.31
N TRP A 460 -9.95 -17.14 -0.05
CA TRP A 460 -10.85 -17.16 -1.22
C TRP A 460 -11.53 -18.50 -1.57
N SER A 461 -12.58 -18.86 -0.81
CA SER A 461 -13.61 -19.79 -1.29
C SER A 461 -15.01 -19.14 -1.45
N THR A 462 -15.13 -17.83 -1.30
CA THR A 462 -16.40 -17.10 -1.46
C THR A 462 -16.31 -16.08 -2.58
N ASN A 463 -16.28 -16.60 -3.81
CA ASN A 463 -16.99 -16.05 -4.98
C ASN A 463 -16.72 -16.97 -6.19
N ARG A 464 -17.21 -18.22 -6.11
CA ARG A 464 -17.25 -19.15 -7.25
C ARG A 464 -18.58 -19.09 -8.03
N LEU A 465 -19.34 -18.00 -7.92
CA LEU A 465 -20.64 -17.89 -8.59
C LEU A 465 -20.99 -16.43 -8.97
N ALA A 466 -20.22 -15.80 -9.86
CA ALA A 466 -20.66 -14.54 -10.50
C ALA A 466 -19.95 -14.17 -11.82
N VAL A 467 -19.17 -15.06 -12.48
CA VAL A 467 -18.55 -14.77 -13.80
C VAL A 467 -18.87 -15.86 -14.85
N GLY A 468 -19.66 -16.87 -14.48
CA GLY A 468 -20.18 -17.85 -15.43
C GLY A 468 -21.65 -17.56 -15.77
N ILE A 469 -21.92 -17.17 -17.02
CA ILE A 469 -23.25 -17.12 -17.64
C ILE A 469 -24.11 -15.91 -17.21
N GLY A 470 -23.77 -14.75 -17.75
CA GLY A 470 -24.65 -13.57 -17.84
C GLY A 470 -24.69 -12.98 -19.25
N ALA A 471 -24.42 -13.81 -20.27
CA ALA A 471 -24.35 -13.42 -21.68
C ALA A 471 -25.47 -14.05 -22.54
N LEU A 472 -26.51 -14.61 -21.94
CA LEU A 472 -27.70 -15.10 -22.66
C LEU A 472 -28.93 -14.87 -21.79
N VAL A 473 -29.90 -14.17 -22.37
CA VAL A 473 -31.23 -13.78 -21.85
C VAL A 473 -31.28 -12.39 -21.17
N ALA A 474 -32.05 -11.50 -21.81
CA ALA A 474 -32.43 -10.13 -21.44
C ALA A 474 -31.43 -9.00 -21.82
N GLY A 475 -31.45 -8.60 -23.10
CA GLY A 475 -30.87 -7.32 -23.53
C GLY A 475 -30.56 -7.19 -25.03
N GLY A 476 -30.54 -8.32 -25.76
CA GLY A 476 -30.29 -8.35 -27.20
C GLY A 476 -31.57 -8.33 -28.04
N LEU A 477 -32.33 -7.23 -27.99
CA LEU A 477 -33.35 -6.83 -28.97
C LEU A 477 -33.66 -5.36 -28.64
N ILE A 478 -33.66 -4.48 -29.65
CA ILE A 478 -33.84 -3.01 -29.54
C ILE A 478 -32.51 -2.21 -29.40
N VAL A 479 -31.54 -2.40 -30.30
CA VAL A 479 -30.69 -1.29 -30.80
C VAL A 479 -30.31 -1.49 -32.28
N GLY A 480 -30.32 -2.72 -32.81
CA GLY A 480 -29.98 -3.02 -34.20
C GLY A 480 -31.08 -2.89 -35.26
N ALA A 481 -32.19 -2.19 -35.00
CA ALA A 481 -33.33 -2.10 -35.95
C ALA A 481 -33.67 -0.67 -36.43
N ALA A 482 -32.93 0.36 -35.99
CA ALA A 482 -33.18 1.75 -36.38
C ALA A 482 -32.29 2.29 -37.52
N TYR A 483 -31.32 1.49 -38.01
CA TYR A 483 -30.39 1.92 -39.08
C TYR A 483 -30.67 1.30 -40.45
N LEU A 484 -31.64 0.37 -40.57
CA LEU A 484 -31.99 -0.30 -41.84
C LEU A 484 -33.41 0.02 -42.37
N LEU A 485 -34.13 0.97 -41.75
CA LEU A 485 -35.46 1.41 -42.21
C LEU A 485 -35.55 2.89 -42.65
N ARG A 486 -34.42 3.58 -42.84
CA ARG A 486 -34.41 4.97 -43.35
C ARG A 486 -33.96 5.12 -44.81
N ASN A 487 -33.64 4.04 -45.54
CA ASN A 487 -33.21 4.07 -46.95
C ASN A 487 -34.06 3.22 -47.92
N ARG A 488 -35.33 2.97 -47.62
CA ARG A 488 -36.29 2.43 -48.61
C ARG A 488 -37.59 3.24 -48.60
N ASN A 489 -37.52 4.43 -49.19
CA ASN A 489 -38.64 5.12 -49.86
C ASN A 489 -38.05 6.29 -50.67
N SER A 490 -37.41 5.94 -51.79
CA SER A 490 -37.16 6.77 -52.98
C SER A 490 -36.56 5.84 -54.03
N GLY A 491 -37.42 5.27 -54.89
CA GLY A 491 -37.05 4.32 -55.96
C GLY A 491 -37.72 2.98 -55.79
#